data_AF-A0A964Z6J5-F1
#
_entry.id   AF-A0A964Z6J5-F1
#
_cell.length_a   1.000
_cell.length_b   1.000
_cell.length_c   1.000
_cell.angle_alpha   90.00
_cell.angle_beta   90.00
_cell.angle_gamma   90.00
#
_symmetry.space_group_name_H-M   'P 1'
#
loop_
_entity.id
_entity.type
_entity.pdbx_description
1 polymer ?
#
loop_
_entity_poly.entity_id
_entity_poly.type
_entity_poly.pdbx_seq_one_letter_code
_entity_poly.pdbx_strand_id
1 'polypeptide(L)'
;VPDCLAWVHAKIFQSMPMRDHELLFAEVVEYGYGRLREAPLVYSSRHGWRVANDKARAPGESPRDELLARLAAAGFDASTGNDDPEDT
;
A
#
# COMPACT_ATOMS: atom_id res chain seq x y z
N VAL A 1 2.41 2.91 9.11
CA VAL A 1 3.37 3.75 8.34
C VAL A 1 3.39 5.16 8.91
N PRO A 2 4.52 5.64 9.44
CA PRO A 2 4.65 7.02 9.89
C PRO A 2 4.33 8.01 8.76
N ASP A 3 3.69 9.12 9.11
CA ASP A 3 3.42 10.22 8.17
C ASP A 3 2.53 9.82 6.94
N CYS A 4 1.63 8.86 7.14
CA CYS A 4 0.56 8.56 6.18
C CYS A 4 -0.56 9.63 6.22
N LEU A 5 -1.40 9.67 5.18
CA LEU A 5 -2.59 10.54 5.18
C LEU A 5 -3.60 10.11 6.25
N ALA A 6 -3.81 8.80 6.37
CA ALA A 6 -4.60 8.15 7.39
C ALA A 6 -4.19 6.68 7.51
N TRP A 7 -4.56 6.04 8.62
CA TRP A 7 -4.37 4.60 8.82
C TRP A 7 -5.64 3.96 9.37
N VAL A 8 -5.81 2.68 9.06
CA VAL A 8 -6.85 1.80 9.61
C VAL A 8 -6.20 0.53 10.12
N HIS A 9 -6.65 0.07 11.28
CA HIS A 9 -6.36 -1.26 11.81
C HIS A 9 -7.63 -2.08 11.63
N ALA A 10 -7.50 -3.24 10.98
CA ALA A 10 -8.62 -4.11 10.69
C ALA A 10 -8.31 -5.57 11.06
N LYS A 11 -9.32 -6.32 11.45
CA LYS A 11 -9.24 -7.76 11.71
C LYS A 11 -9.92 -8.52 10.58
N ILE A 12 -9.18 -9.40 9.92
CA ILE A 12 -9.70 -10.25 8.85
C ILE A 12 -10.69 -11.24 9.46
N PHE A 13 -11.89 -11.33 8.91
CA PHE A 13 -12.88 -12.33 9.30
C PHE A 13 -13.18 -13.33 8.18
N GLN A 14 -12.79 -13.03 6.94
CA GLN A 14 -12.96 -13.92 5.81
C GLN A 14 -11.90 -13.68 4.74
N SER A 15 -11.33 -14.77 4.23
CA SER A 15 -10.50 -14.83 3.03
C SER A 15 -11.24 -15.53 1.91
N MET A 16 -11.12 -15.05 0.68
CA MET A 16 -11.75 -15.65 -0.50
C MET A 16 -10.75 -15.72 -1.66
N PRO A 17 -10.26 -16.92 -2.03
CA PRO A 17 -9.38 -17.10 -3.18
C PRO A 17 -10.09 -16.79 -4.50
N MET A 18 -9.47 -15.98 -5.35
CA MET A 18 -9.82 -15.76 -6.75
C MET A 18 -8.78 -16.46 -7.65
N ARG A 19 -8.89 -16.31 -8.98
CA ARG A 19 -8.00 -16.98 -9.94
C ARG A 19 -6.51 -16.63 -9.74
N ASP A 20 -6.23 -15.37 -9.46
CA ASP A 20 -4.88 -14.77 -9.41
C ASP A 20 -4.74 -13.74 -8.27
N HIS A 21 -5.74 -13.68 -7.37
CA HIS A 21 -5.82 -12.73 -6.26
C HIS A 21 -6.49 -13.39 -5.05
N GLU A 22 -6.33 -12.79 -3.87
CA GLU A 22 -7.11 -13.13 -2.69
C GLU A 22 -7.88 -11.89 -2.22
N LEU A 23 -9.17 -12.07 -1.94
CA LEU A 23 -10.00 -11.02 -1.33
C LEU A 23 -10.03 -11.22 0.18
N LEU A 24 -9.62 -10.18 0.92
CA LEU A 24 -9.68 -10.15 2.38
C LEU A 24 -10.81 -9.24 2.83
N PHE A 25 -11.78 -9.81 3.55
CA PHE A 25 -12.83 -9.05 4.20
C PHE A 25 -12.47 -8.85 5.67
N ALA A 26 -12.50 -7.61 6.11
CA ALA A 26 -12.01 -7.23 7.43
C ALA A 26 -12.93 -6.22 8.10
N GLU A 27 -13.05 -6.33 9.43
CA GLU A 27 -13.71 -5.36 10.28
C GLU A 27 -12.71 -4.28 10.70
N VAL A 28 -13.04 -3.01 10.50
CA VAL A 28 -12.23 -1.89 10.98
C VAL A 28 -12.40 -1.77 12.49
N VAL A 29 -11.31 -1.95 13.24
CA VAL A 29 -11.32 -1.93 14.71
C VAL A 29 -10.72 -0.66 15.29
N GLU A 30 -9.77 -0.03 14.59
CA GLU A 30 -9.21 1.27 14.97
C GLU A 30 -8.86 2.08 13.72
N TYR A 31 -8.76 3.39 13.86
CA TYR A 31 -8.35 4.29 12.79
C TYR A 31 -7.67 5.53 13.35
N GLY A 32 -6.94 6.23 12.49
CA GLY A 32 -6.38 7.53 12.84
C GLY A 32 -6.10 8.39 11.62
N TYR A 33 -6.12 9.69 11.87
CA TYR A 33 -5.85 10.71 10.87
C TYR A 33 -4.38 11.15 11.00
N GLY A 34 -3.65 11.11 9.89
CA GLY A 34 -2.36 11.77 9.76
C GLY A 34 -2.56 13.08 8.99
N ARG A 35 -1.95 13.17 7.82
CA ARG A 35 -2.04 14.34 6.92
C ARG A 35 -3.31 14.34 6.05
N LEU A 36 -4.48 14.01 6.59
CA LEU A 36 -5.71 13.68 5.82
C LEU A 36 -6.11 14.70 4.73
N ARG A 37 -5.78 15.97 4.90
CA ARG A 37 -6.15 17.05 3.94
C ARG A 37 -5.13 17.26 2.83
N GLU A 38 -4.03 16.51 2.84
CA GLU A 38 -3.00 16.59 1.81
C GLU A 38 -3.33 15.70 0.61
N ALA A 39 -2.67 16.01 -0.52
CA ALA A 39 -2.95 15.34 -1.77
C ALA A 39 -2.59 13.83 -1.71
N PRO A 40 -3.49 12.94 -2.15
CA PRO A 40 -3.23 11.50 -2.19
C PRO A 40 -2.29 11.12 -3.32
N LEU A 41 -1.51 10.07 -3.08
CA LEU A 41 -0.84 9.33 -4.13
C LEU A 41 -1.87 8.46 -4.85
N VAL A 42 -2.05 8.67 -6.15
CA VAL A 42 -3.00 8.00 -7.02
C VAL A 42 -2.24 7.23 -8.09
N TYR A 43 -2.66 6.01 -8.39
CA TYR A 43 -2.15 5.23 -9.51
C TYR A 43 -3.24 4.93 -10.53
N SER A 44 -2.87 4.99 -11.81
CA SER A 44 -3.66 4.38 -12.88
C SER A 44 -2.72 3.78 -13.92
N SER A 45 -3.14 2.70 -14.57
CA SER A 45 -2.36 2.09 -15.66
C SER A 45 -2.08 3.08 -16.81
N ARG A 46 -3.02 3.99 -17.10
CA ARG A 46 -2.90 4.97 -18.18
C ARG A 46 -1.96 6.13 -17.85
N HIS A 47 -1.99 6.65 -16.62
CA HIS A 47 -1.29 7.89 -16.26
C HIS A 47 -0.15 7.69 -15.25
N GLY A 48 0.06 6.47 -14.77
CA GLY A 48 1.05 6.15 -13.74
C GLY A 48 0.73 6.78 -12.39
N TRP A 49 1.76 6.96 -11.58
CA TRP A 49 1.69 7.57 -10.25
C TRP A 49 1.52 9.09 -10.31
N ARG A 50 0.59 9.63 -9.51
CA ARG A 50 0.23 11.05 -9.44
C ARG A 50 -0.01 11.48 -8.00
N VAL A 51 0.33 12.72 -7.67
CA VAL A 51 -0.09 13.34 -6.41
C VAL A 51 -1.26 14.25 -6.76
N ALA A 52 -2.47 13.88 -6.34
CA ALA A 52 -3.72 14.42 -6.89
C ALA A 52 -3.72 14.42 -8.43
N ASN A 53 -3.66 15.61 -9.05
CA ASN A 53 -3.70 15.81 -10.50
C ASN A 53 -2.34 16.09 -11.14
N ASP A 54 -1.26 16.03 -10.38
CA ASP A 54 0.10 16.27 -10.88
C ASP A 54 0.88 14.97 -10.98
N LYS A 55 1.82 14.89 -11.93
CA LYS A 55 2.73 13.73 -11.99
C LYS A 55 3.48 13.65 -10.65
N ALA A 56 3.53 12.47 -10.04
CA ALA A 56 4.16 12.30 -8.74
C ALA A 56 5.69 12.48 -8.77
N ARG A 57 6.29 12.67 -9.95
CA ARG A 57 7.75 12.67 -10.13
C ARG A 57 8.22 13.38 -11.39
N ALA A 58 9.52 13.70 -11.38
CA ALA A 58 10.30 13.87 -12.60
C ALA A 58 10.56 12.51 -13.29
N PRO A 59 10.85 12.47 -14.60
CA PRO A 59 11.22 11.23 -15.27
C PRO A 59 12.41 10.54 -14.58
N GLY A 60 12.26 9.28 -14.15
CA GLY A 60 13.34 8.46 -13.59
C GLY A 60 13.19 8.03 -12.12
N GLU A 61 12.41 8.75 -11.30
CA GLU A 61 12.32 8.49 -9.83
C GLU A 61 11.21 7.49 -9.47
N SER A 62 11.29 6.61 -8.49
CA SER A 62 10.16 5.68 -8.20
C SER A 62 9.48 6.04 -6.86
N PRO A 63 8.23 6.55 -6.87
CA PRO A 63 7.49 6.82 -5.64
C PRO A 63 7.28 5.56 -4.79
N ARG A 64 7.17 4.39 -5.45
CA ARG A 64 7.12 3.09 -4.76
C ARG A 64 8.40 2.84 -3.98
N ASP A 65 9.56 3.07 -4.58
CA ASP A 65 10.85 2.75 -3.95
C ASP A 65 11.14 3.68 -2.77
N GLU A 66 10.78 4.96 -2.88
CA GLU A 66 10.85 5.90 -1.75
C GLU A 66 9.95 5.47 -0.58
N LEU A 67 8.71 5.04 -0.88
CA LEU A 67 7.79 4.53 0.14
C LEU A 67 8.31 3.23 0.78
N LEU A 68 8.87 2.31 0.00
CA LEU A 68 9.49 1.09 0.51
C LEU A 68 10.72 1.41 1.38
N ALA A 69 11.55 2.38 0.99
CA ALA A 69 12.68 2.83 1.80
C ALA A 69 12.23 3.44 3.14
N ARG A 70 11.15 4.23 3.14
CA ARG A 70 10.54 4.77 4.38
C ARG A 70 10.01 3.65 5.27
N LEU A 71 9.38 2.63 4.68
CA LEU A 71 8.82 1.50 5.40
C LEU A 71 9.93 0.68 6.07
N ALA A 72 11.01 0.39 5.33
CA ALA A 72 12.21 -0.27 5.84
C ALA A 72 12.90 0.56 6.95
N ALA A 73 13.03 1.88 6.77
CA ALA A 73 13.59 2.77 7.79
C ALA A 73 12.75 2.83 9.07
N ALA A 74 11.43 2.59 8.97
CA ALA A 74 10.53 2.48 10.11
C ALA A 74 10.50 1.07 10.73
N GLY A 75 11.35 0.15 10.27
CA GLY A 75 11.49 -1.21 10.82
C GLY A 75 10.44 -2.21 10.34
N PHE A 76 9.68 -1.89 9.28
CA PHE A 76 8.71 -2.81 8.70
C PHE A 76 9.33 -3.57 7.52
N ASP A 77 9.17 -4.88 7.51
CA ASP A 77 9.56 -5.72 6.38
C ASP A 77 8.44 -5.74 5.33
N ALA A 78 8.74 -5.28 4.13
CA ALA A 78 7.83 -5.24 2.99
C ALA A 78 8.07 -6.38 1.99
N SER A 79 8.97 -7.31 2.31
CA SER A 79 9.37 -8.42 1.45
C SER A 79 8.45 -9.66 1.54
N THR A 80 7.36 -9.60 2.31
CA THR A 80 6.44 -10.73 2.45
C THR A 80 5.66 -10.98 1.16
N GLY A 81 6.15 -11.92 0.35
CA GLY A 81 5.46 -12.45 -0.82
C GLY A 81 6.32 -13.40 -1.65
N ASN A 82 6.66 -14.57 -1.09
CA ASN A 82 6.55 -15.91 -1.72
C ASN A 82 7.28 -16.96 -0.86
N ASP A 83 6.56 -17.59 0.07
CA ASP A 83 6.75 -19.02 0.32
C ASP A 83 5.53 -19.72 -0.29
N ASP A 84 5.45 -19.72 -1.63
CA ASP A 84 4.60 -20.70 -2.31
C ASP A 84 5.23 -22.07 -2.00
N PRO A 85 4.53 -23.02 -1.36
CA PRO A 85 5.02 -24.38 -1.33
C PRO A 85 5.13 -24.86 -2.78
N GLU A 86 6.35 -25.26 -3.19
CA GLU A 86 6.55 -26.00 -4.44
C GLU A 86 5.59 -27.19 -4.42
N ASP A 87 4.63 -27.19 -5.35
CA ASP A 87 3.65 -28.25 -5.56
C ASP A 87 4.43 -29.53 -5.95
N THR A 88 4.56 -30.46 -5.01
CA THR A 88 5.15 -31.80 -5.20
C THR A 88 4.16 -32.78 -5.79
#